data_AF-A0A7S1R496-F1
#
_entry.id   AF-A0A7S1R496-F1
#
_cell.length_a   1.000
_cell.length_b   1.000
_cell.length_c   1.000
_cell.angle_alpha   90.00
_cell.angle_beta   90.00
_cell.angle_gamma   90.00
#
_symmetry.space_group_name_H-M   'P 1'
#
loop_
_entity.id
_entity.type
_entity.pdbx_description
1 polymer ?
#
loop_
_entity_poly.entity_id
_entity_poly.type
_entity_poly.pdbx_seq_one_letter_code
_entity_poly.pdbx_strand_id
1 'polypeptide(L)'
;GSGALGELDGIGAAAQTRTAFFVIHPKDPNILVVSEQIYHKIKFADFTTTALWTVAGTGTSAAPTANSDPLQAVIATPRDMCVSEDGARLYISLHNGLP
;
A
#
# COMPACT_ATOMS: atom_id res chain seq x y z
N GLY A 1 1.32 10.05 12.27
CA GLY A 1 2.32 10.55 11.32
C GLY A 1 2.93 11.84 11.83
N SER A 2 4.20 12.09 11.50
CA SER A 2 4.94 13.32 11.85
C SER A 2 4.83 14.45 10.81
N GLY A 3 4.19 14.20 9.67
CA GLY A 3 4.15 15.13 8.54
C GLY A 3 5.44 15.17 7.71
N ALA A 4 6.47 14.40 8.10
CA ALA A 4 7.69 14.23 7.31
C ALA A 4 7.42 13.36 6.06
N LEU A 5 8.00 13.75 4.94
CA LEU A 5 8.01 12.94 3.72
C LEU A 5 8.93 11.72 3.91
N GLY A 6 8.52 10.57 3.39
CA GLY A 6 9.30 9.34 3.37
C GLY A 6 8.40 8.11 3.24
N GLU A 7 9.01 6.93 3.40
CA GLU A 7 8.37 5.63 3.18
C GLU A 7 8.54 4.66 4.36
N LEU A 8 8.84 5.20 5.55
CA LEU A 8 9.19 4.39 6.71
C LEU A 8 7.95 3.70 7.33
N ASP A 9 7.96 2.37 7.35
CA ASP A 9 7.05 1.58 8.18
C ASP A 9 7.32 1.83 9.66
N GLY A 10 6.28 1.76 10.50
CA GLY A 10 6.46 2.01 11.94
C GLY A 10 5.16 2.34 12.66
N ILE A 11 5.29 2.90 13.87
CA ILE A 11 4.16 3.24 14.74
C ILE A 11 4.08 4.75 14.94
N GLY A 12 2.87 5.30 14.84
CA GLY A 12 2.55 6.67 15.24
C GLY A 12 3.31 7.74 14.43
N ALA A 13 4.19 8.48 15.10
CA ALA A 13 4.95 9.57 14.49
C ALA A 13 6.20 9.10 13.72
N ALA A 14 6.68 7.87 13.99
CA ALA A 14 7.82 7.28 13.27
C ALA A 14 7.44 6.82 11.86
N ALA A 15 6.18 6.42 11.67
CA ALA A 15 5.66 6.05 10.36
C ALA A 15 5.62 7.24 9.39
N GLN A 16 6.06 7.01 8.16
CA GLN A 16 6.02 7.95 7.04
C GLN A 16 5.34 7.27 5.86
N THR A 17 4.43 7.99 5.21
CA THR A 17 3.73 7.51 4.02
C THR A 17 3.51 8.66 3.06
N ARG A 18 3.51 8.35 1.77
CA ARG A 18 3.02 9.23 0.71
C ARG A 18 1.82 8.62 0.01
N THR A 19 0.69 8.68 0.71
CA THR A 19 -0.60 8.21 0.24
C THR A 19 -1.01 8.88 -1.07
N ALA A 20 -1.25 8.07 -2.10
CA ALA A 20 -1.92 8.49 -3.31
C ALA A 20 -3.42 8.20 -3.22
N PHE A 21 -3.78 6.97 -2.85
CA PHE A 21 -5.17 6.52 -2.66
C PHE A 21 -5.27 5.63 -1.42
N PHE A 22 -6.48 5.52 -0.88
CA PHE A 22 -6.76 4.60 0.21
C PHE A 22 -8.16 4.00 0.09
N VAL A 23 -8.33 2.81 0.65
CA VAL A 23 -9.63 2.15 0.84
C VAL A 23 -9.71 1.57 2.24
N ILE A 24 -10.91 1.54 2.82
CA ILE A 24 -11.18 0.92 4.13
C ILE A 24 -11.45 -0.57 3.91
N HIS A 25 -10.86 -1.42 4.75
CA HIS A 25 -11.11 -2.85 4.70
C HIS A 25 -12.56 -3.17 5.14
N PRO A 26 -13.36 -3.88 4.34
CA PRO A 26 -14.80 -4.01 4.55
C PRO A 26 -15.18 -4.85 5.77
N LYS A 27 -14.26 -5.70 6.25
CA LYS A 27 -14.46 -6.52 7.47
C LYS A 27 -13.68 -6.02 8.68
N ASP A 28 -12.82 -5.03 8.49
CA ASP A 28 -12.03 -4.44 9.58
C ASP A 28 -11.87 -2.94 9.34
N PRO A 29 -12.84 -2.12 9.76
CA PRO A 29 -12.84 -0.69 9.46
C PRO A 29 -11.68 0.09 10.10
N ASN A 30 -10.89 -0.53 10.99
CA ASN A 30 -9.68 0.07 11.54
C ASN A 30 -8.48 -0.05 10.61
N ILE A 31 -8.56 -0.90 9.59
CA ILE A 31 -7.51 -1.09 8.59
C ILE A 31 -7.82 -0.28 7.34
N LEU A 32 -6.91 0.63 7.01
CA LEU A 32 -6.81 1.23 5.69
C LEU A 32 -5.80 0.48 4.85
N VAL A 33 -6.16 0.19 3.61
CA VAL A 33 -5.21 -0.16 2.56
C VAL A 33 -4.79 1.13 1.85
N VAL A 34 -3.50 1.38 1.80
CA VAL A 34 -2.90 2.62 1.31
C VAL A 34 -2.02 2.31 0.11
N SER A 35 -2.19 3.05 -0.99
CA SER A 35 -1.25 2.98 -2.11
C SER A 35 -0.24 4.11 -2.03
N GLU A 36 1.02 3.75 -2.23
CA GLU A 36 2.11 4.70 -2.36
C GLU A 36 2.63 4.69 -3.78
N GLN A 37 2.05 5.57 -4.60
CA GLN A 37 2.29 5.58 -6.03
C GLN A 37 3.77 5.76 -6.39
N ILE A 38 4.48 6.64 -5.68
CA ILE A 38 5.90 6.94 -5.91
C ILE A 38 6.81 5.83 -5.39
N TYR A 39 6.40 5.16 -4.32
CA TYR A 39 7.20 4.13 -3.68
C TYR A 39 6.84 2.72 -4.13
N HIS A 40 5.97 2.57 -5.14
CA HIS A 40 5.69 1.27 -5.76
C HIS A 40 5.26 0.19 -4.76
N LYS A 41 4.49 0.61 -3.74
CA LYS A 41 4.12 -0.22 -2.59
C LYS A 41 2.68 -0.02 -2.18
N ILE A 42 2.15 -1.05 -1.54
CA ILE A 42 0.88 -1.05 -0.83
C ILE A 42 1.19 -1.23 0.65
N LYS A 43 0.56 -0.42 1.49
CA LYS A 43 0.69 -0.49 2.95
C LYS A 43 -0.67 -0.73 3.61
N PHE A 44 -0.67 -1.35 4.78
CA PHE A 44 -1.78 -1.27 5.71
C PHE A 44 -1.49 -0.23 6.77
N ALA A 45 -2.50 0.56 7.13
CA ALA A 45 -2.48 1.43 8.29
C ALA A 45 -3.59 0.99 9.26
N ASP A 46 -3.21 0.70 10.50
CA ASP A 46 -4.12 0.30 11.56
C ASP A 46 -4.33 1.45 12.54
N PHE A 47 -5.58 1.91 12.66
CA PHE A 47 -5.94 2.99 13.57
C PHE A 47 -5.95 2.59 15.05
N THR A 48 -6.05 1.30 15.36
CA THR A 48 -6.03 0.77 16.73
C THR A 48 -4.64 0.84 17.31
N THR A 49 -3.65 0.34 16.56
CA THR A 49 -2.25 0.27 16.99
C THR A 49 -1.42 1.46 16.52
N THR A 50 -1.97 2.26 15.60
CA THR A 50 -1.26 3.33 14.87
C THR A 50 -0.09 2.84 14.02
N ALA A 51 -0.08 1.53 13.71
CA ALA A 51 0.96 0.91 12.90
C ALA A 51 0.72 1.16 11.40
N LEU A 52 1.81 1.30 10.66
CA LEU A 52 1.88 1.34 9.21
C LEU A 52 2.91 0.31 8.76
N TRP A 53 2.54 -0.59 7.84
CA TRP A 53 3.48 -1.57 7.31
C TRP A 53 3.21 -1.91 5.84
N THR A 54 4.28 -2.23 5.13
CA THR A 54 4.22 -2.67 3.74
C THR A 54 3.63 -4.09 3.65
N VAL A 55 2.67 -4.27 2.75
CA VAL A 55 2.00 -5.56 2.52
C VAL A 55 2.22 -6.11 1.12
N ALA A 56 2.59 -5.26 0.16
CA ALA A 56 2.96 -5.69 -1.18
C ALA A 56 3.85 -4.66 -1.88
N GLY A 57 4.68 -5.13 -2.81
CA GLY A 57 5.56 -4.27 -3.60
C GLY A 57 7.01 -4.27 -3.10
N THR A 58 7.95 -4.47 -4.03
CA THR A 58 9.39 -4.39 -3.75
C THR A 58 9.91 -2.96 -3.62
N GLY A 59 9.12 -1.97 -4.04
CA GLY A 59 9.57 -0.59 -4.20
C GLY A 59 10.32 -0.30 -5.52
N THR A 60 10.42 -1.28 -6.41
CA THR A 60 11.12 -1.12 -7.69
C THR A 60 10.20 -0.47 -8.73
N SER A 61 10.69 0.59 -9.39
CA SER A 61 10.03 1.18 -10.57
C SER A 61 10.34 0.34 -11.81
N ALA A 62 9.53 -0.67 -12.06
CA ALA A 62 9.65 -1.57 -13.22
C ALA A 62 8.27 -2.11 -13.63
N ALA A 63 8.23 -2.84 -14.74
CA ALA A 63 7.00 -3.51 -15.19
C ALA A 63 6.48 -4.46 -14.09
N PRO A 64 5.15 -4.56 -13.89
CA PRO A 64 4.60 -5.42 -12.85
C PRO A 64 4.99 -6.89 -13.02
N THR A 65 5.25 -7.56 -11.91
CA THR A 65 5.49 -9.01 -11.88
C THR A 65 4.64 -9.66 -10.79
N ALA A 66 4.10 -10.84 -11.10
CA ALA A 66 3.38 -11.63 -10.11
C ALA A 66 4.37 -12.46 -9.29
N ASN A 67 4.10 -12.59 -7.98
CA ASN A 67 4.84 -13.45 -7.08
C ASN A 67 3.87 -14.03 -6.03
N SER A 68 4.14 -15.25 -5.55
CA SER A 68 3.38 -15.87 -4.46
C SER A 68 3.60 -15.16 -3.12
N ASP A 69 4.75 -14.52 -2.94
CA ASP A 69 5.00 -13.57 -1.85
C ASP A 69 4.71 -12.15 -2.36
N PRO A 70 3.64 -11.47 -1.87
CA PRO A 70 3.31 -10.12 -2.30
C PRO A 70 4.42 -9.08 -2.07
N LEU A 71 5.31 -9.30 -1.09
CA LEU A 71 6.46 -8.42 -0.85
C LEU A 71 7.54 -8.54 -1.94
N GLN A 72 7.52 -9.62 -2.71
CA GLN A 72 8.42 -9.86 -3.84
C GLN A 72 7.78 -9.55 -5.19
N ALA A 73 6.50 -9.15 -5.23
CA ALA A 73 5.83 -8.71 -6.45
C ALA A 73 6.26 -7.28 -6.81
N VAL A 74 6.58 -7.04 -8.08
CA VAL A 74 6.80 -5.67 -8.57
C VAL A 74 5.45 -5.02 -8.85
N ILE A 75 5.21 -3.86 -8.25
CA ILE A 75 3.98 -3.08 -8.42
C ILE A 75 4.31 -1.77 -9.14
N ALA A 76 3.78 -1.58 -10.34
CA ALA A 76 4.00 -0.36 -11.10
C ALA A 76 2.92 0.68 -10.79
N THR A 77 3.33 1.77 -10.12
CA THR A 77 2.54 3.00 -9.98
C THR A 77 1.08 2.71 -9.60
N PRO A 78 0.80 2.14 -8.41
CA PRO A 78 -0.56 1.76 -8.03
C PRO A 78 -1.46 3.01 -7.96
N ARG A 79 -2.53 3.04 -8.78
CA ARG A 79 -3.39 4.23 -8.95
C ARG A 79 -4.79 4.09 -8.37
N ASP A 80 -5.28 2.89 -8.18
CA ASP A 80 -6.60 2.67 -7.58
C ASP A 80 -6.65 1.28 -6.96
N MET A 81 -7.55 1.09 -6.01
CA MET A 81 -7.68 -0.14 -5.25
C MET A 81 -9.14 -0.44 -4.92
N CYS A 82 -9.48 -1.73 -4.84
CA CYS A 82 -10.70 -2.16 -4.16
C CYS A 82 -10.44 -3.47 -3.40
N VAL A 83 -11.12 -3.62 -2.27
CA VAL A 83 -11.10 -4.85 -1.48
C VAL A 83 -12.38 -5.61 -1.79
N SER A 84 -12.29 -6.93 -1.98
CA SER A 84 -13.46 -7.79 -2.12
C SER A 84 -14.34 -7.72 -0.88
N GLU A 85 -15.64 -7.98 -1.04
CA GLU A 85 -16.62 -7.88 0.05
C GLU A 85 -16.28 -8.78 1.25
N ASP A 86 -15.67 -9.94 1.01
CA ASP A 86 -15.20 -10.87 2.03
C ASP A 86 -13.90 -10.43 2.73
N GLY A 87 -13.24 -9.37 2.25
CA GLY A 87 -11.96 -8.88 2.74
C GLY A 87 -10.74 -9.70 2.28
N ALA A 88 -10.94 -10.78 1.53
CA ALA A 88 -9.88 -11.74 1.25
C ALA A 88 -8.96 -11.34 0.08
N ARG A 89 -9.38 -10.40 -0.78
CA ARG A 89 -8.65 -10.01 -1.99
C ARG A 89 -8.58 -8.50 -2.12
N LEU A 90 -7.40 -8.02 -2.52
CA LEU A 90 -7.17 -6.65 -2.94
C LEU A 90 -6.93 -6.64 -4.45
N TYR A 91 -7.71 -5.85 -5.17
CA TYR A 91 -7.49 -5.55 -6.58
C TYR A 91 -6.85 -4.18 -6.70
N ILE A 92 -5.83 -4.07 -7.55
CA ILE A 92 -5.03 -2.85 -7.72
C ILE A 92 -4.98 -2.52 -9.20
N SER A 93 -5.32 -1.29 -9.57
CA SER A 93 -5.03 -0.79 -10.92
C SER A 93 -3.57 -0.33 -10.99
N LEU A 94 -2.82 -0.99 -11.86
CA LEU A 94 -1.41 -0.68 -12.10
C LEU A 94 -1.28 0.16 -13.36
N HIS A 95 -0.34 1.10 -13.33
CA HIS A 95 0.07 1.85 -14.50
C HIS A 95 1.50 1.45 -14.84
N ASN A 96 1.77 1.11 -16.10
CA ASN A 96 3.03 0.50 -16.54
C ASN A 96 4.29 1.38 -16.39
N GLY A 97 4.21 2.51 -15.69
CA GLY A 97 5.36 3.37 -15.38
C GLY A 97 6.01 4.04 -16.61
N LEU A 98 5.49 3.81 -17.82
CA LEU A 98 5.90 4.53 -19.01
C LEU A 98 5.14 5.87 -19.08
N PRO A 99 5.82 7.00 -19.35
CA PRO A 99 5.17 8.28 -19.62
C PRO A 99 4.21 8.21 -20.81
#